data_AF-A0A5C2SRR6-F1
#
_entry.id   AF-A0A5C2SRR6-F1
#
_cell.length_a   1.000
_cell.length_b   1.000
_cell.length_c   1.000
_cell.angle_alpha   90.00
_cell.angle_beta   90.00
_cell.angle_gamma   90.00
#
_symmetry.space_group_name_H-M   'P 1'
#
loop_
_entity.id
_entity.type
_entity.pdbx_description
1 polymer ?
#
loop_
_entity_poly.entity_id
_entity_poly.type
_entity_poly.pdbx_seq_one_letter_code
_entity_poly.pdbx_strand_id
1 'polypeptide(L)'
;MKTLFWKLALSVLSVAIGSEAAEAAAKPTWADTKFLFTFGDSYTTDGFNISAGVNSPVPGFTSSNGPNWVQFLGDTYNVTDTKVFNLASGGATIDAALVAPFMPTVLSIVDQVGQFHDILAPKPAGAEWNSSNSLFAFWIGINDVGNSFAWTNVTSQADFHKVLMKRLFSQVEILYEDGARSFLFLTVPPTNRAPLIIEQGSESVALITSALAGYNAQLAANVRSFQAKHKDLGQVTVFDTRPIFNTLLDNAKTFGFVNSTGFCEAYQNGTPEQTTQIAPCAPVSSYFWLNSLHPLFTVHNILAHAISTALSA
;
A
#
# COMPACT_ATOMS: atom_id res chain seq x y z
N MET A 1 -33.07 -13.49 82.97
CA MET A 1 -33.74 -12.38 82.26
C MET A 1 -32.68 -11.66 81.43
N LYS A 2 -33.01 -11.15 80.22
CA LYS A 2 -32.16 -10.39 79.26
C LYS A 2 -30.96 -9.66 79.95
N THR A 3 -29.73 -9.60 79.43
CA THR A 3 -29.20 -9.52 78.06
C THR A 3 -27.86 -10.34 77.98
N LEU A 4 -26.92 -10.25 77.02
CA LEU A 4 -26.74 -9.56 75.73
C LEU A 4 -25.77 -10.37 74.83
N PHE A 5 -25.62 -10.01 73.53
CA PHE A 5 -24.54 -10.49 72.65
C PHE A 5 -23.78 -9.29 72.07
N TRP A 6 -22.48 -9.13 72.37
CA TRP A 6 -21.60 -8.18 71.70
C TRP A 6 -20.51 -8.94 70.94
N LYS A 7 -20.66 -9.06 69.62
CA LYS A 7 -19.57 -9.46 68.71
C LYS A 7 -18.85 -8.20 68.25
N LEU A 8 -17.57 -8.08 68.57
CA LEU A 8 -16.69 -7.07 67.99
C LEU A 8 -16.44 -7.43 66.51
N ALA A 9 -16.83 -6.56 65.58
CA ALA A 9 -16.46 -6.67 64.18
C ALA A 9 -15.28 -5.73 63.90
N LEU A 10 -14.13 -6.30 63.51
CA LEU A 10 -13.00 -5.51 63.02
C LEU A 10 -13.31 -5.02 61.60
N SER A 11 -13.45 -3.70 61.42
CA SER A 11 -13.54 -3.08 60.10
C SER A 11 -12.14 -2.92 59.50
N VAL A 12 -11.76 -3.78 58.55
CA VAL A 12 -10.57 -3.56 57.72
C VAL A 12 -10.95 -2.64 56.57
N LEU A 13 -10.48 -1.39 56.60
CA LEU A 13 -10.55 -0.52 55.42
C LEU A 13 -9.49 -0.97 54.41
N SER A 14 -9.90 -1.72 53.40
CA SER A 14 -9.09 -1.96 52.21
C SER A 14 -9.16 -0.72 51.31
N VAL A 15 -8.15 0.15 51.39
CA VAL A 15 -7.95 1.23 50.41
C VAL A 15 -7.48 0.59 49.11
N ALA A 16 -8.41 0.34 48.19
CA ALA A 16 -8.09 -0.07 46.84
C ALA A 16 -7.49 1.13 46.09
N ILE A 17 -6.17 1.16 45.96
CA ILE A 17 -5.48 2.09 45.07
C ILE A 17 -5.71 1.59 43.64
N GLY A 18 -6.80 2.03 43.03
CA GLY A 18 -7.10 1.75 41.63
C GLY A 18 -6.07 2.44 40.73
N SER A 19 -5.05 1.70 40.29
CA SER A 19 -4.28 2.11 39.12
C SER A 19 -5.15 1.86 37.90
N GLU A 20 -5.82 2.91 37.42
CA GLU A 20 -6.34 2.94 36.05
C GLU A 20 -5.14 2.90 35.10
N ALA A 21 -4.67 1.69 34.80
CA ALA A 21 -3.90 1.45 33.60
C ALA A 21 -4.83 1.81 32.44
N ALA A 22 -4.51 2.88 31.73
CA ALA A 22 -5.23 3.22 30.50
C ALA A 22 -5.15 2.02 29.57
N GLU A 23 -6.30 1.37 29.38
CA GLU A 23 -6.42 0.19 28.52
C GLU A 23 -6.04 0.64 27.12
N ALA A 24 -4.88 0.19 26.64
CA ALA A 24 -4.39 0.58 25.33
C ALA A 24 -5.40 0.08 24.30
N ALA A 25 -6.13 1.02 23.68
CA ALA A 25 -7.19 0.71 22.75
C ALA A 25 -6.70 -0.31 21.72
N ALA A 26 -7.45 -1.41 21.57
CA ALA A 26 -7.08 -2.49 20.66
C ALA A 26 -6.80 -1.89 19.27
N LYS A 27 -5.62 -2.18 18.73
CA LYS A 27 -5.21 -1.67 17.43
C LYS A 27 -6.13 -2.29 16.38
N PRO A 28 -6.73 -1.49 15.48
CA PRO A 28 -7.67 -2.03 14.51
C PRO A 28 -6.94 -3.03 13.62
N THR A 29 -7.54 -4.20 13.48
CA THR A 29 -7.14 -5.23 12.52
C THR A 29 -7.77 -4.92 11.17
N TRP A 30 -7.46 -5.73 10.15
CA TRP A 30 -8.21 -5.69 8.89
C TRP A 30 -9.73 -5.82 9.10
N ALA A 31 -10.16 -6.60 10.10
CA ALA A 31 -11.57 -6.81 10.43
C ALA A 31 -12.27 -5.59 11.04
N ASP A 32 -11.53 -4.59 11.52
CA ASP A 32 -12.06 -3.35 12.08
C ASP A 32 -12.03 -2.18 11.07
N THR A 33 -11.46 -2.42 9.88
CA THR A 33 -11.21 -1.39 8.87
C THR A 33 -12.46 -1.11 8.04
N LYS A 34 -13.17 -0.03 8.38
CA LYS A 34 -14.34 0.47 7.62
C LYS A 34 -13.97 1.40 6.48
N PHE A 35 -12.80 2.02 6.55
CA PHE A 35 -12.32 2.97 5.53
C PHE A 35 -10.89 2.65 5.12
N LEU A 36 -10.66 2.40 3.83
CA LEU A 36 -9.33 2.21 3.26
C LEU A 36 -8.99 3.41 2.36
N PHE A 37 -7.93 4.14 2.71
CA PHE A 37 -7.38 5.21 1.89
C PHE A 37 -6.09 4.71 1.23
N THR A 38 -6.04 4.64 -0.10
CA THR A 38 -4.86 4.18 -0.83
C THR A 38 -4.19 5.28 -1.62
N PHE A 39 -2.86 5.35 -1.50
CA PHE A 39 -1.97 6.29 -2.15
C PHE A 39 -0.90 5.51 -2.92
N GLY A 40 -0.55 5.93 -4.13
CA GLY A 40 0.37 5.16 -4.95
C GLY A 40 0.30 5.46 -6.44
N ASP A 41 0.79 4.50 -7.22
CA ASP A 41 0.98 4.62 -8.66
C ASP A 41 0.05 3.69 -9.49
N SER A 42 0.49 3.30 -10.70
CA SER A 42 -0.26 2.44 -11.61
C SER A 42 -0.58 1.06 -11.04
N TYR A 43 0.24 0.54 -10.11
CA TYR A 43 -0.02 -0.74 -9.44
C TYR A 43 -1.23 -0.66 -8.46
N THR A 44 -1.69 0.55 -8.15
CA THR A 44 -2.72 0.81 -7.13
C THR A 44 -3.95 1.53 -7.68
N THR A 45 -3.83 2.35 -8.74
CA THR A 45 -4.95 3.11 -9.31
C THR A 45 -6.05 2.24 -9.95
N ASP A 46 -7.29 2.71 -9.82
CA ASP A 46 -8.50 2.18 -10.49
C ASP A 46 -9.30 3.28 -11.22
N GLY A 47 -8.76 4.50 -11.28
CA GLY A 47 -9.40 5.67 -11.88
C GLY A 47 -10.46 6.39 -11.03
N PHE A 48 -10.62 6.05 -9.74
CA PHE A 48 -11.45 6.85 -8.82
C PHE A 48 -10.98 8.31 -8.77
N ASN A 49 -11.93 9.25 -8.70
CA ASN A 49 -11.65 10.69 -8.69
C ASN A 49 -12.36 11.37 -7.51
N ILE A 50 -11.63 11.58 -6.41
CA ILE A 50 -12.18 12.22 -5.21
C ILE A 50 -12.63 13.67 -5.44
N SER A 51 -12.05 14.39 -6.41
CA SER A 51 -12.47 15.74 -6.77
C SER A 51 -13.84 15.79 -7.47
N ALA A 52 -14.35 14.65 -7.96
CA ALA A 52 -15.73 14.50 -8.41
C ALA A 52 -16.71 14.12 -7.26
N GLY A 53 -16.18 13.95 -6.04
CA GLY A 53 -16.94 13.71 -4.81
C GLY A 53 -16.76 12.32 -4.21
N VAL A 54 -17.15 12.17 -2.94
CA VAL A 54 -16.99 10.94 -2.14
C VAL A 54 -17.75 9.71 -2.65
N ASN A 55 -18.63 9.89 -3.63
CA ASN A 55 -19.39 8.84 -4.30
C ASN A 55 -19.12 8.85 -5.82
N SER A 56 -17.98 9.39 -6.25
CA SER A 56 -17.50 9.29 -7.63
C SER A 56 -17.46 7.82 -8.06
N PRO A 57 -17.84 7.46 -9.29
CA PRO A 57 -17.73 6.09 -9.78
C PRO A 57 -16.27 5.62 -9.79
N VAL A 58 -16.08 4.32 -9.57
CA VAL A 58 -14.80 3.63 -9.81
C VAL A 58 -14.87 3.02 -11.21
N PRO A 59 -14.15 3.57 -12.21
CA PRO A 59 -14.28 3.11 -13.60
C PRO A 59 -13.49 1.82 -13.89
N GLY A 60 -12.65 1.35 -12.96
CA GLY A 60 -11.86 0.13 -13.13
C GLY A 60 -10.66 0.32 -14.07
N PHE A 61 -10.13 1.54 -14.17
CA PHE A 61 -8.95 1.87 -15.00
C PHE A 61 -7.66 1.40 -14.33
N THR A 62 -7.47 0.07 -14.26
CA THR A 62 -6.25 -0.55 -13.71
C THR A 62 -5.23 -0.88 -14.79
N SER A 63 -3.97 -1.03 -14.39
CA SER A 63 -2.90 -1.55 -15.26
C SER A 63 -2.75 -3.08 -15.22
N SER A 64 -3.74 -3.81 -14.67
CA SER A 64 -3.61 -5.25 -14.34
C SER A 64 -4.52 -6.17 -15.18
N ASN A 65 -5.30 -5.61 -16.11
CA ASN A 65 -6.30 -6.31 -16.90
C ASN A 65 -7.37 -7.04 -16.06
N GLY A 66 -7.84 -6.35 -15.02
CA GLY A 66 -8.76 -6.88 -14.01
C GLY A 66 -8.70 -6.05 -12.72
N PRO A 67 -9.20 -6.59 -11.60
CA PRO A 67 -9.03 -5.96 -10.30
C PRO A 67 -7.55 -5.88 -9.92
N ASN A 68 -7.13 -4.74 -9.37
CA ASN A 68 -5.82 -4.62 -8.73
C ASN A 68 -5.89 -5.08 -7.25
N TRP A 69 -4.79 -4.94 -6.50
CA TRP A 69 -4.71 -5.43 -5.12
C TRP A 69 -5.69 -4.72 -4.16
N VAL A 70 -5.98 -3.43 -4.39
CA VAL A 70 -6.94 -2.65 -3.60
C VAL A 70 -8.36 -3.17 -3.83
N GLN A 71 -8.73 -3.43 -5.08
CA GLN A 71 -10.04 -3.98 -5.42
C GLN A 71 -10.19 -5.41 -4.89
N PHE A 72 -9.16 -6.27 -4.97
CA PHE A 72 -9.23 -7.57 -4.32
C PHE A 72 -9.38 -7.48 -2.79
N LEU A 73 -8.75 -6.51 -2.11
CA LEU A 73 -8.99 -6.26 -0.69
C LEU A 73 -10.42 -5.77 -0.42
N GLY A 74 -10.91 -4.79 -1.20
CA GLY A 74 -12.23 -4.17 -1.02
C GLY A 74 -13.41 -5.04 -1.45
N ASP A 75 -13.23 -5.98 -2.37
CA ASP A 75 -14.31 -6.79 -2.95
C ASP A 75 -14.23 -8.27 -2.55
N THR A 76 -13.04 -8.87 -2.55
CA THR A 76 -12.84 -10.33 -2.37
C THR A 76 -12.41 -10.72 -0.96
N TYR A 77 -11.56 -9.91 -0.34
CA TYR A 77 -11.05 -10.12 1.02
C TYR A 77 -11.64 -9.10 2.02
N ASN A 78 -12.78 -8.51 1.67
CA ASN A 78 -13.52 -7.56 2.50
C ASN A 78 -14.04 -8.25 3.77
N VAL A 79 -14.12 -7.50 4.87
CA VAL A 79 -14.54 -8.03 6.18
C VAL A 79 -15.83 -7.38 6.68
N THR A 80 -16.05 -6.07 6.45
CA THR A 80 -17.18 -5.33 7.06
C THR A 80 -17.73 -4.21 6.17
N ASP A 81 -17.91 -4.46 4.87
CA ASP A 81 -18.29 -3.44 3.88
C ASP A 81 -17.31 -2.25 3.84
N THR A 82 -16.01 -2.53 3.85
CA THR A 82 -14.93 -1.52 3.83
C THR A 82 -15.07 -0.57 2.65
N LYS A 83 -15.29 0.73 2.90
CA LYS A 83 -15.32 1.75 1.85
C LYS A 83 -13.90 2.14 1.44
N VAL A 84 -13.60 1.93 0.16
CA VAL A 84 -12.31 2.29 -0.45
C VAL A 84 -12.37 3.71 -1.02
N PHE A 85 -11.33 4.49 -0.74
CA PHE A 85 -11.02 5.77 -1.36
C PHE A 85 -9.63 5.68 -1.99
N ASN A 86 -9.59 5.48 -3.31
CA ASN A 86 -8.34 5.24 -4.02
C ASN A 86 -7.80 6.51 -4.67
N LEU A 87 -6.86 7.16 -4.00
CA LEU A 87 -6.24 8.40 -4.48
C LEU A 87 -5.04 8.13 -5.42
N ALA A 88 -4.65 6.87 -5.63
CA ALA A 88 -3.50 6.52 -6.46
C ALA A 88 -3.67 6.96 -7.93
N SER A 89 -2.59 7.46 -8.53
CA SER A 89 -2.57 7.98 -9.91
C SER A 89 -1.53 7.23 -10.74
N GLY A 90 -1.92 6.75 -11.93
CA GLY A 90 -1.02 6.00 -12.81
C GLY A 90 0.29 6.75 -13.10
N GLY A 91 1.44 6.11 -12.85
CA GLY A 91 2.76 6.70 -13.06
C GLY A 91 3.25 7.69 -11.99
N ALA A 92 2.54 7.80 -10.86
CA ALA A 92 2.92 8.71 -9.77
C ALA A 92 4.34 8.45 -9.22
N THR A 93 5.01 9.54 -8.85
CA THR A 93 6.21 9.57 -8.01
C THR A 93 5.85 10.15 -6.64
N ILE A 94 6.79 10.15 -5.69
CA ILE A 94 6.60 10.79 -4.38
C ILE A 94 6.32 12.29 -4.55
N ASP A 95 7.10 12.97 -5.40
CA ASP A 95 6.96 14.39 -5.71
C ASP A 95 7.50 14.65 -7.14
N ALA A 96 6.67 15.26 -7.99
CA ALA A 96 7.02 15.56 -9.38
C ALA A 96 8.24 16.51 -9.52
N ALA A 97 8.55 17.32 -8.50
CA ALA A 97 9.72 18.18 -8.46
C ALA A 97 11.02 17.45 -8.06
N LEU A 98 10.94 16.23 -7.50
CA LEU A 98 12.10 15.39 -7.19
C LEU A 98 12.36 14.36 -8.30
N VAL A 99 11.30 13.71 -8.78
CA VAL A 99 11.34 12.81 -9.94
C VAL A 99 10.12 13.11 -10.80
N ALA A 100 10.34 13.60 -12.01
CA ALA A 100 9.25 13.88 -12.94
C ALA A 100 8.51 12.58 -13.33
N PRO A 101 7.17 12.55 -13.26
CA PRO A 101 6.37 11.48 -13.85
C PRO A 101 6.36 11.57 -15.38
N PHE A 102 5.85 10.54 -16.05
CA PHE A 102 5.84 10.45 -17.51
C PHE A 102 4.96 11.51 -18.22
N MET A 103 4.01 12.13 -17.50
CA MET A 103 3.22 13.28 -17.96
C MET A 103 3.00 14.27 -16.80
N PRO A 104 2.98 15.59 -17.04
CA PRO A 104 2.81 16.61 -16.00
C PRO A 104 1.41 16.64 -15.36
N THR A 105 0.46 15.87 -15.88
CA THR A 105 -0.91 15.72 -15.34
C THR A 105 -1.04 14.59 -14.32
N VAL A 106 0.01 13.81 -14.09
CA VAL A 106 0.05 12.73 -13.10
C VAL A 106 0.13 13.31 -11.69
N LEU A 107 -0.74 12.84 -10.80
CA LEU A 107 -0.79 13.30 -9.41
C LEU A 107 0.24 12.54 -8.57
N SER A 108 1.27 13.24 -8.08
CA SER A 108 2.28 12.69 -7.17
C SER A 108 1.69 12.42 -5.77
N ILE A 109 2.40 11.72 -4.89
CA ILE A 109 1.93 11.50 -3.50
C ILE A 109 1.62 12.82 -2.77
N VAL A 110 2.36 13.90 -3.07
CA VAL A 110 2.06 15.25 -2.55
C VAL A 110 0.65 15.71 -2.97
N ASP A 111 0.30 15.52 -4.23
CA ASP A 111 -1.02 15.92 -4.76
C ASP A 111 -2.14 15.02 -4.21
N GLN A 112 -1.88 13.71 -4.11
CA GLN A 112 -2.82 12.73 -3.56
C GLN A 112 -3.11 12.99 -2.07
N VAL A 113 -2.07 13.30 -1.28
CA VAL A 113 -2.24 13.67 0.14
C VAL A 113 -2.86 15.07 0.28
N GLY A 114 -2.59 16.00 -0.64
CA GLY A 114 -3.33 17.27 -0.72
C GLY A 114 -4.83 17.07 -0.95
N GLN A 115 -5.21 16.22 -1.91
CA GLN A 115 -6.63 15.87 -2.13
C GLN A 115 -7.26 15.20 -0.91
N PHE A 116 -6.52 14.35 -0.20
CA PHE A 116 -7.01 13.78 1.06
C PHE A 116 -7.21 14.87 2.12
N HIS A 117 -6.23 15.75 2.32
CA HIS A 117 -6.28 16.84 3.30
C HIS A 117 -7.47 17.78 3.06
N ASP A 118 -7.66 18.22 1.82
CA ASP A 118 -8.71 19.19 1.48
C ASP A 118 -10.13 18.58 1.51
N ILE A 119 -10.29 17.30 1.15
CA ILE A 119 -11.61 16.71 0.89
C ILE A 119 -12.01 15.65 1.93
N LEU A 120 -11.07 14.81 2.38
CA LEU A 120 -11.35 13.64 3.22
C LEU A 120 -10.98 13.86 4.70
N ALA A 121 -9.95 14.63 5.03
CA ALA A 121 -9.62 14.97 6.42
C ALA A 121 -10.78 15.67 7.19
N PRO A 122 -11.62 16.53 6.55
CA PRO A 122 -12.82 17.09 7.17
C PRO A 122 -13.94 16.08 7.48
N LYS A 123 -13.80 14.81 7.06
CA LYS A 123 -14.76 13.71 7.29
C LYS A 123 -16.17 14.03 6.77
N PRO A 124 -16.33 14.39 5.48
CA PRO A 124 -17.62 14.73 4.90
C PRO A 124 -18.60 13.54 4.92
N ALA A 125 -19.90 13.82 4.80
CA ALA A 125 -20.94 12.80 4.77
C ALA A 125 -20.65 11.72 3.70
N GLY A 126 -20.65 10.44 4.10
CA GLY A 126 -20.23 9.32 3.24
C GLY A 126 -18.72 9.02 3.24
N ALA A 127 -17.92 9.76 4.00
CA ALA A 127 -16.51 9.52 4.31
C ALA A 127 -16.23 9.81 5.80
N GLU A 128 -17.13 9.37 6.69
CA GLU A 128 -17.12 9.66 8.14
C GLU A 128 -16.15 8.73 8.90
N TRP A 129 -14.88 8.78 8.52
CA TRP A 129 -13.81 7.95 9.07
C TRP A 129 -13.25 8.51 10.39
N ASN A 130 -12.60 7.66 11.18
CA ASN A 130 -11.83 8.05 12.36
C ASN A 130 -10.59 7.15 12.53
N SER A 131 -9.70 7.52 13.45
CA SER A 131 -8.41 6.85 13.68
C SER A 131 -8.50 5.36 14.04
N SER A 132 -9.64 4.89 14.59
CA SER A 132 -9.83 3.50 15.01
C SER A 132 -10.59 2.64 14.00
N ASN A 133 -11.01 3.18 12.85
CA ASN A 133 -11.74 2.43 11.82
C ASN A 133 -11.16 2.62 10.40
N SER A 134 -9.97 3.21 10.28
CA SER A 134 -9.35 3.55 8.99
C SER A 134 -7.93 3.01 8.84
N LEU A 135 -7.58 2.65 7.60
CA LEU A 135 -6.24 2.22 7.20
C LEU A 135 -5.74 3.11 6.05
N PHE A 136 -4.49 3.56 6.15
CA PHE A 136 -3.83 4.41 5.18
C PHE A 136 -2.70 3.63 4.50
N ALA A 137 -2.92 3.21 3.26
CA ALA A 137 -2.03 2.30 2.58
C ALA A 137 -1.27 2.97 1.43
N PHE A 138 0.05 2.75 1.40
CA PHE A 138 0.98 3.30 0.43
C PHE A 138 1.64 2.18 -0.39
N TRP A 139 1.57 2.29 -1.71
CA TRP A 139 2.47 1.56 -2.60
C TRP A 139 3.04 2.51 -3.65
N ILE A 140 4.26 2.98 -3.41
CA ILE A 140 4.94 3.99 -4.21
C ILE A 140 6.46 3.74 -4.24
N GLY A 141 7.11 4.21 -5.30
CA GLY A 141 8.54 4.13 -5.51
C GLY A 141 8.93 3.37 -6.79
N ILE A 142 7.96 2.77 -7.48
CA ILE A 142 8.18 2.09 -8.76
C ILE A 142 8.70 3.09 -9.79
N ASN A 143 8.03 4.25 -9.93
CA ASN A 143 8.45 5.31 -10.84
C ASN A 143 9.64 6.11 -10.29
N ASP A 144 9.69 6.37 -8.97
CA ASP A 144 10.83 7.09 -8.36
C ASP A 144 12.15 6.36 -8.61
N VAL A 145 12.21 5.05 -8.30
CA VAL A 145 13.40 4.23 -8.56
C VAL A 145 13.57 3.97 -10.05
N GLY A 146 12.49 3.60 -10.76
CA GLY A 146 12.53 3.29 -12.20
C GLY A 146 13.04 4.43 -13.08
N ASN A 147 12.73 5.69 -12.73
CA ASN A 147 13.17 6.86 -13.48
C ASN A 147 14.55 7.39 -13.03
N SER A 148 15.07 6.97 -11.86
CA SER A 148 16.29 7.55 -11.26
C SER A 148 17.45 6.59 -10.97
N PHE A 149 17.27 5.26 -11.07
CA PHE A 149 18.31 4.29 -10.69
C PHE A 149 19.65 4.45 -11.44
N ALA A 150 19.62 4.98 -12.66
CA ALA A 150 20.80 5.24 -13.50
C ALA A 150 21.31 6.70 -13.43
N TRP A 151 20.74 7.54 -12.56
CA TRP A 151 21.13 8.95 -12.43
C TRP A 151 22.55 9.11 -11.88
N THR A 152 23.35 9.90 -12.59
CA THR A 152 24.72 10.30 -12.24
C THR A 152 24.81 11.77 -11.80
N ASN A 153 23.71 12.52 -11.87
CA ASN A 153 23.57 13.92 -11.45
C ASN A 153 23.18 14.08 -9.96
N VAL A 154 23.20 12.99 -9.19
CA VAL A 154 22.97 12.97 -7.73
C VAL A 154 24.23 12.53 -6.99
N THR A 155 24.43 13.01 -5.75
CA THR A 155 25.63 12.68 -4.94
C THR A 155 25.83 11.18 -4.76
N SER A 156 24.74 10.47 -4.46
CA SER A 156 24.67 9.01 -4.51
C SER A 156 23.20 8.59 -4.58
N GLN A 157 22.92 7.39 -5.12
CA GLN A 157 21.58 6.79 -5.07
C GLN A 157 21.08 6.65 -3.62
N ALA A 158 21.97 6.29 -2.69
CA ALA A 158 21.64 6.16 -1.28
C ALA A 158 21.23 7.50 -0.63
N ASP A 159 21.88 8.61 -0.99
CA ASP A 159 21.53 9.94 -0.48
C ASP A 159 20.28 10.50 -1.16
N PHE A 160 20.08 10.23 -2.45
CA PHE A 160 18.85 10.60 -3.15
C PHE A 160 17.62 9.90 -2.57
N HIS A 161 17.72 8.60 -2.25
CA HIS A 161 16.67 7.89 -1.52
C HIS A 161 16.35 8.50 -0.15
N LYS A 162 17.32 9.13 0.55
CA LYS A 162 17.03 9.86 1.81
C LYS A 162 16.19 11.10 1.55
N VAL A 163 16.41 11.80 0.43
CA VAL A 163 15.60 12.96 0.02
C VAL A 163 14.16 12.51 -0.29
N LEU A 164 14.01 11.44 -1.07
CA LEU A 164 12.70 10.83 -1.38
C LEU A 164 11.97 10.39 -0.10
N MET A 165 12.63 9.66 0.80
CA MET A 165 12.02 9.23 2.06
C MET A 165 11.65 10.41 2.95
N LYS A 166 12.50 11.45 3.06
CA LYS A 166 12.16 12.67 3.80
C LYS A 166 10.88 13.33 3.24
N ARG A 167 10.70 13.33 1.91
CA ARG A 167 9.52 13.90 1.26
C ARG A 167 8.27 13.04 1.39
N LEU A 168 8.39 11.72 1.25
CA LEU A 168 7.30 10.78 1.49
C LEU A 168 6.80 10.87 2.94
N PHE A 169 7.72 10.84 3.91
CA PHE A 169 7.36 10.92 5.32
C PHE A 169 6.84 12.30 5.71
N SER A 170 7.18 13.40 5.02
CA SER A 170 6.46 14.66 5.26
C SER A 170 4.98 14.59 4.86
N GLN A 171 4.60 13.73 3.90
CA GLN A 171 3.18 13.50 3.56
C GLN A 171 2.51 12.57 4.57
N VAL A 172 3.20 11.53 5.04
CA VAL A 172 2.72 10.64 6.12
C VAL A 172 2.45 11.43 7.41
N GLU A 173 3.28 12.42 7.72
CA GLU A 173 3.09 13.32 8.86
C GLU A 173 1.86 14.22 8.70
N ILE A 174 1.55 14.72 7.48
CA ILE A 174 0.29 15.46 7.21
C ILE A 174 -0.91 14.57 7.50
N LEU A 175 -0.95 13.35 6.96
CA LEU A 175 -2.04 12.41 7.24
C LEU A 175 -2.19 12.11 8.73
N TYR A 176 -1.07 11.99 9.45
CA TYR A 176 -1.08 11.79 10.90
C TYR A 176 -1.67 13.00 11.64
N GLU A 177 -1.31 14.24 11.30
CA GLU A 177 -1.94 15.45 11.88
C GLU A 177 -3.45 15.52 11.54
N ASP A 178 -3.86 15.07 10.35
CA ASP A 178 -5.27 14.95 9.92
C ASP A 178 -6.08 13.85 10.66
N GLY A 179 -5.39 13.02 11.45
CA GLY A 179 -5.98 11.99 12.32
C GLY A 179 -5.72 10.54 11.90
N ALA A 180 -4.93 10.28 10.86
CA ALA A 180 -4.53 8.93 10.49
C ALA A 180 -3.68 8.28 11.60
N ARG A 181 -3.96 7.01 11.93
CA ARG A 181 -3.21 6.26 12.97
C ARG A 181 -2.76 4.87 12.57
N SER A 182 -3.43 4.22 11.63
CA SER A 182 -3.03 2.91 11.11
C SER A 182 -2.55 3.02 9.67
N PHE A 183 -1.39 2.45 9.38
CA PHE A 183 -0.68 2.62 8.11
C PHE A 183 -0.16 1.29 7.56
N LEU A 184 -0.23 1.13 6.26
CA LEU A 184 0.35 0.00 5.53
C LEU A 184 1.33 0.54 4.47
N PHE A 185 2.57 0.06 4.48
CA PHE A 185 3.59 0.45 3.50
C PHE A 185 4.06 -0.79 2.73
N LEU A 186 3.77 -0.84 1.43
CA LEU A 186 4.27 -1.91 0.55
C LEU A 186 5.65 -1.53 0.02
N THR A 187 6.60 -2.46 0.09
CA THR A 187 7.90 -2.28 -0.56
C THR A 187 7.75 -2.23 -2.09
N VAL A 188 8.65 -1.53 -2.78
CA VAL A 188 8.75 -1.59 -4.23
C VAL A 188 9.06 -3.04 -4.64
N PRO A 189 8.27 -3.65 -5.54
CA PRO A 189 8.46 -5.04 -5.98
C PRO A 189 9.79 -5.18 -6.76
N PRO A 190 10.23 -6.41 -7.06
CA PRO A 190 11.44 -6.66 -7.84
C PRO A 190 11.24 -6.31 -9.33
N THR A 191 11.09 -5.02 -9.65
CA THR A 191 10.94 -4.49 -11.01
C THR A 191 12.21 -4.68 -11.84
N ASN A 192 13.34 -5.00 -11.22
CA ASN A 192 14.53 -5.54 -11.88
C ASN A 192 14.28 -6.84 -12.66
N ARG A 193 13.13 -7.51 -12.43
CA ARG A 193 12.66 -8.69 -13.17
C ARG A 193 11.51 -8.39 -14.15
N ALA A 194 11.09 -7.12 -14.28
CA ALA A 194 10.10 -6.73 -15.26
C ALA A 194 10.72 -6.71 -16.68
N PRO A 195 9.99 -7.08 -17.74
CA PRO A 195 10.50 -7.11 -19.11
C PRO A 195 11.18 -5.79 -19.52
N LEU A 196 10.58 -4.65 -19.16
CA LEU A 196 11.10 -3.29 -19.38
C LEU A 196 12.55 -3.12 -18.94
N ILE A 197 12.96 -3.76 -17.84
CA ILE A 197 14.31 -3.65 -17.28
C ILE A 197 15.23 -4.74 -17.81
N ILE A 198 14.71 -5.97 -18.01
CA ILE A 198 15.47 -7.08 -18.58
C ILE A 198 15.95 -6.73 -20.00
N GLU A 199 15.10 -6.09 -20.81
CA GLU A 199 15.39 -5.64 -22.17
C GLU A 199 16.49 -4.55 -22.22
N GLN A 200 16.70 -3.80 -21.13
CA GLN A 200 17.78 -2.81 -21.00
C GLN A 200 19.14 -3.44 -20.64
N GLY A 201 19.22 -4.77 -20.51
CA GLY A 201 20.47 -5.49 -20.30
C GLY A 201 20.92 -5.62 -18.84
N SER A 202 21.95 -6.45 -18.63
CA SER A 202 22.41 -6.88 -17.30
C SER A 202 22.96 -5.76 -16.43
N GLU A 203 23.52 -4.70 -17.02
CA GLU A 203 23.99 -3.52 -16.28
C GLU A 203 22.83 -2.77 -15.63
N SER A 204 21.78 -2.48 -16.41
CA SER A 204 20.55 -1.85 -15.94
C SER A 204 19.87 -2.69 -14.84
N VAL A 205 19.76 -4.01 -15.06
CA VAL A 205 19.27 -4.96 -14.04
C VAL A 205 20.10 -4.89 -12.75
N ALA A 206 21.43 -4.82 -12.83
CA ALA A 206 22.29 -4.73 -11.64
C ALA A 206 22.13 -3.40 -10.89
N LEU A 207 22.10 -2.27 -11.61
CA LEU A 207 21.93 -0.93 -11.04
C LEU A 207 20.59 -0.81 -10.29
N ILE A 208 19.47 -1.17 -10.95
CA ILE A 208 18.15 -1.08 -10.32
C ILE A 208 17.95 -2.12 -9.20
N THR A 209 18.58 -3.30 -9.27
CA THR A 209 18.58 -4.26 -8.13
C THR A 209 19.18 -3.62 -6.88
N SER A 210 20.29 -2.91 -7.01
CA SER A 210 20.91 -2.15 -5.92
C SER A 210 20.03 -1.01 -5.44
N ALA A 211 19.45 -0.23 -6.37
CA ALA A 211 18.57 0.89 -6.04
C ALA A 211 17.31 0.45 -5.29
N LEU A 212 16.61 -0.61 -5.75
CA LEU A 212 15.45 -1.21 -5.09
C LEU A 212 15.77 -1.69 -3.67
N ALA A 213 16.94 -2.33 -3.48
CA ALA A 213 17.38 -2.75 -2.15
C ALA A 213 17.60 -1.54 -1.22
N GLY A 214 18.25 -0.50 -1.72
CA GLY A 214 18.49 0.76 -0.99
C GLY A 214 17.21 1.50 -0.61
N TYR A 215 16.29 1.67 -1.56
CA TYR A 215 14.99 2.33 -1.35
C TYR A 215 14.16 1.59 -0.29
N ASN A 216 13.98 0.27 -0.47
CA ASN A 216 13.17 -0.54 0.44
C ASN A 216 13.77 -0.62 1.86
N ALA A 217 15.09 -0.66 1.99
CA ALA A 217 15.76 -0.58 3.29
C ALA A 217 15.50 0.76 4.00
N GLN A 218 15.50 1.87 3.25
CA GLN A 218 15.21 3.20 3.80
C GLN A 218 13.73 3.40 4.11
N LEU A 219 12.80 2.87 3.32
CA LEU A 219 11.37 2.84 3.64
C LEU A 219 11.15 2.17 5.00
N ALA A 220 11.65 0.94 5.17
CA ALA A 220 11.52 0.21 6.42
C ALA A 220 12.20 0.93 7.61
N ALA A 221 13.31 1.63 7.38
CA ALA A 221 13.97 2.44 8.41
C ALA A 221 13.15 3.67 8.82
N ASN A 222 12.55 4.39 7.87
CA ASN A 222 11.74 5.56 8.16
C ASN A 222 10.40 5.19 8.80
N VAL A 223 9.77 4.06 8.43
CA VAL A 223 8.59 3.54 9.15
C VAL A 223 8.92 3.28 10.62
N ARG A 224 10.06 2.63 10.92
CA ARG A 224 10.49 2.44 12.32
C ARG A 224 10.74 3.76 13.06
N SER A 225 11.32 4.76 12.40
CA SER A 225 11.52 6.09 12.98
C SER A 225 10.20 6.81 13.27
N PHE A 226 9.23 6.72 12.36
CA PHE A 226 7.87 7.26 12.52
C PHE A 226 7.13 6.57 13.70
N GLN A 227 7.19 5.23 13.76
CA GLN A 227 6.67 4.44 14.90
C GLN A 227 7.36 4.78 16.24
N ALA A 228 8.65 5.12 16.22
CA ALA A 228 9.36 5.52 17.43
C ALA A 228 8.99 6.94 17.88
N LYS A 229 8.69 7.85 16.94
CA LYS A 229 8.33 9.25 17.17
C LYS A 229 6.94 9.39 17.79
N HIS A 230 5.92 8.75 17.20
CA HIS A 230 4.51 8.92 17.59
C HIS A 230 4.03 7.78 18.49
N LYS A 231 3.25 8.09 19.54
CA LYS A 231 2.92 7.13 20.61
C LYS A 231 1.49 6.58 20.58
N ASP A 232 0.60 7.24 19.84
CA ASP A 232 -0.83 6.94 19.70
C ASP A 232 -1.17 6.24 18.37
N LEU A 233 -0.15 5.74 17.66
CA LEU A 233 -0.32 4.97 16.42
C LEU A 233 -0.99 3.61 16.65
N GLY A 234 -1.90 3.27 15.73
CA GLY A 234 -2.58 1.99 15.63
C GLY A 234 -1.68 0.89 15.03
N GLN A 235 -2.19 0.13 14.06
CA GLN A 235 -1.41 -0.87 13.36
C GLN A 235 -0.53 -0.19 12.30
N VAL A 236 0.79 -0.39 12.34
CA VAL A 236 1.71 0.17 11.33
C VAL A 236 2.59 -0.96 10.79
N THR A 237 2.33 -1.33 9.53
CA THR A 237 2.86 -2.54 8.90
C THR A 237 3.70 -2.19 7.68
N VAL A 238 4.90 -2.75 7.59
CA VAL A 238 5.67 -2.81 6.34
C VAL A 238 5.44 -4.17 5.72
N PHE A 239 4.77 -4.20 4.57
CA PHE A 239 4.54 -5.42 3.82
C PHE A 239 5.61 -5.58 2.74
N ASP A 240 6.47 -6.58 2.90
CA ASP A 240 7.49 -6.90 1.91
C ASP A 240 6.86 -7.65 0.73
N THR A 241 6.77 -7.00 -0.42
CA THR A 241 6.22 -7.54 -1.66
C THR A 241 7.21 -8.48 -2.36
N ARG A 242 8.51 -8.39 -2.04
CA ARG A 242 9.58 -9.09 -2.79
C ARG A 242 9.52 -10.62 -2.64
N PRO A 243 9.25 -11.22 -1.46
CA PRO A 243 9.10 -12.67 -1.33
C PRO A 243 8.03 -13.23 -2.26
N ILE A 244 6.86 -12.60 -2.35
CA ILE A 244 5.75 -13.08 -3.19
C ILE A 244 6.13 -13.03 -4.66
N PHE A 245 6.58 -11.87 -5.15
CA PHE A 245 6.99 -11.73 -6.55
C PHE A 245 8.11 -12.70 -6.92
N ASN A 246 9.14 -12.85 -6.08
CA ASN A 246 10.23 -13.78 -6.36
C ASN A 246 9.75 -15.23 -6.33
N THR A 247 8.96 -15.67 -5.33
CA THR A 247 8.42 -17.03 -5.29
C THR A 247 7.61 -17.36 -6.53
N LEU A 248 6.75 -16.44 -6.99
CA LEU A 248 5.95 -16.62 -8.21
C LEU A 248 6.81 -16.68 -9.48
N LEU A 249 7.78 -15.77 -9.62
CA LEU A 249 8.65 -15.68 -10.81
C LEU A 249 9.68 -16.84 -10.88
N ASP A 250 10.22 -17.28 -9.75
CA ASP A 250 11.18 -18.39 -9.66
C ASP A 250 10.52 -19.76 -9.90
N ASN A 251 9.23 -19.88 -9.55
CA ASN A 251 8.43 -21.10 -9.73
C ASN A 251 7.36 -20.92 -10.79
N ALA A 252 7.59 -20.05 -11.79
CA ALA A 252 6.57 -19.58 -12.74
C ALA A 252 5.74 -20.72 -13.37
N LYS A 253 6.41 -21.77 -13.86
CA LYS A 253 5.77 -22.95 -14.44
C LYS A 253 4.89 -23.73 -13.45
N THR A 254 5.29 -23.81 -12.18
CA THR A 254 4.52 -24.47 -11.11
C THR A 254 3.23 -23.72 -10.81
N PHE A 255 3.27 -22.38 -10.88
CA PHE A 255 2.09 -21.51 -10.77
C PHE A 255 1.29 -21.36 -12.08
N GLY A 256 1.65 -22.10 -13.14
CA GLY A 256 0.94 -22.10 -14.41
C GLY A 256 1.26 -20.92 -15.34
N PHE A 257 2.23 -20.08 -15.00
CA PHE A 257 2.65 -18.97 -15.88
C PHE A 257 3.43 -19.50 -17.09
N VAL A 258 2.97 -19.16 -18.30
CA VAL A 258 3.64 -19.52 -19.57
C VAL A 258 4.81 -18.61 -19.91
N ASN A 259 4.85 -17.40 -19.34
CA ASN A 259 5.96 -16.45 -19.47
C ASN A 259 6.06 -15.57 -18.21
N SER A 260 7.28 -15.45 -17.68
CA SER A 260 7.64 -14.64 -16.50
C SER A 260 8.75 -13.60 -16.77
N THR A 261 9.31 -13.56 -17.98
CA THR A 261 10.34 -12.58 -18.40
C THR A 261 9.89 -11.69 -19.55
N GLY A 262 8.69 -11.93 -20.08
CA GLY A 262 8.02 -11.17 -21.14
C GLY A 262 6.50 -11.25 -21.01
N PHE A 263 5.79 -10.68 -21.97
CA PHE A 263 4.33 -10.58 -22.01
C PHE A 263 3.80 -10.96 -23.41
N CYS A 264 2.48 -10.99 -23.58
CA CYS A 264 1.86 -11.09 -24.91
C CYS A 264 1.56 -9.68 -25.44
N GLU A 265 2.18 -9.26 -26.54
CA GLU A 265 1.96 -7.93 -27.13
C GLU A 265 0.49 -7.65 -27.46
N ALA A 266 -0.29 -8.67 -27.84
CA ALA A 266 -1.72 -8.53 -28.12
C ALA A 266 -2.58 -8.20 -26.88
N TYR A 267 -2.04 -8.36 -25.67
CA TYR A 267 -2.73 -8.09 -24.39
C TYR A 267 -2.18 -6.84 -23.68
N GLN A 268 -1.12 -6.20 -24.18
CA GLN A 268 -0.35 -5.20 -23.41
C GLN A 268 -1.16 -3.96 -22.96
N ASN A 269 -2.26 -3.67 -23.66
CA ASN A 269 -3.19 -2.58 -23.39
C ASN A 269 -4.50 -3.05 -22.73
N GLY A 270 -4.51 -4.26 -22.16
CA GLY A 270 -5.72 -4.93 -21.66
C GLY A 270 -6.43 -5.76 -22.73
N THR A 271 -7.46 -6.49 -22.30
CA THR A 271 -8.28 -7.39 -23.13
C THR A 271 -9.76 -7.25 -22.77
N PRO A 272 -10.71 -7.60 -23.66
CA PRO A 272 -12.15 -7.46 -23.39
C PRO A 272 -12.65 -8.23 -22.16
N GLU A 273 -12.08 -9.42 -21.91
CA GLU A 273 -12.42 -10.28 -20.77
C GLU A 273 -11.15 -10.87 -20.13
N GLN A 274 -11.18 -11.19 -18.84
CA GLN A 274 -10.08 -11.87 -18.13
C GLN A 274 -9.77 -13.29 -18.65
N THR A 275 -10.72 -13.86 -19.39
CA THR A 275 -10.70 -15.16 -20.08
C THR A 275 -10.18 -15.07 -21.52
N THR A 276 -9.82 -13.88 -22.00
CA THR A 276 -9.42 -13.66 -23.41
C THR A 276 -8.24 -14.54 -23.81
N GLN A 277 -8.37 -15.20 -24.95
CA GLN A 277 -7.28 -15.89 -25.65
C GLN A 277 -7.26 -15.48 -27.12
N ILE A 278 -6.14 -14.93 -27.59
CA ILE A 278 -5.89 -14.57 -28.99
C ILE A 278 -4.66 -15.35 -29.46
N ALA A 279 -4.83 -16.24 -30.44
CA ALA A 279 -3.72 -16.98 -31.01
C ALA A 279 -2.68 -16.02 -31.65
N PRO A 280 -1.36 -16.23 -31.45
CA PRO A 280 -0.72 -17.43 -30.89
C PRO A 280 -0.54 -17.43 -29.36
N CYS A 281 -1.02 -16.43 -28.63
CA CYS A 281 -0.85 -16.37 -27.18
C CYS A 281 -1.72 -17.39 -26.42
N ALA A 282 -1.26 -17.76 -25.23
CA ALA A 282 -2.07 -18.48 -24.24
C ALA A 282 -3.19 -17.57 -23.69
N PRO A 283 -4.15 -18.05 -22.89
CA PRO A 283 -5.08 -17.20 -22.18
C PRO A 283 -4.36 -16.10 -21.38
N VAL A 284 -4.91 -14.89 -21.35
CA VAL A 284 -4.24 -13.74 -20.71
C VAL A 284 -3.92 -13.99 -19.23
N SER A 285 -4.79 -14.71 -18.51
CA SER A 285 -4.58 -15.14 -17.12
C SER A 285 -3.36 -16.04 -16.88
N SER A 286 -2.79 -16.64 -17.94
CA SER A 286 -1.62 -17.53 -17.88
C SER A 286 -0.28 -16.78 -17.99
N TYR A 287 -0.25 -15.45 -18.04
CA TYR A 287 0.99 -14.66 -18.02
C TYR A 287 1.22 -14.07 -16.63
N PHE A 288 2.48 -13.77 -16.27
CA PHE A 288 2.77 -13.00 -15.06
C PHE A 288 2.61 -11.50 -15.32
N TRP A 289 3.19 -11.02 -16.43
CA TRP A 289 3.18 -9.63 -16.84
C TRP A 289 2.11 -9.37 -17.91
N LEU A 290 1.33 -8.30 -17.74
CA LEU A 290 0.39 -7.81 -18.75
C LEU A 290 1.15 -7.14 -19.91
N ASN A 291 2.09 -6.28 -19.55
CA ASN A 291 2.94 -5.49 -20.45
C ASN A 291 4.36 -5.43 -19.88
N SER A 292 5.21 -4.53 -20.36
CA SER A 292 6.61 -4.48 -19.98
C SER A 292 6.88 -4.17 -18.50
N LEU A 293 5.90 -3.65 -17.74
CA LEU A 293 6.09 -3.28 -16.32
C LEU A 293 5.03 -3.81 -15.37
N HIS A 294 3.79 -4.04 -15.80
CA HIS A 294 2.66 -4.26 -14.88
C HIS A 294 2.30 -5.75 -14.76
N PRO A 295 2.14 -6.29 -13.54
CA PRO A 295 1.72 -7.67 -13.34
C PRO A 295 0.21 -7.81 -13.54
N LEU A 296 -0.23 -9.02 -13.86
CA LEU A 296 -1.64 -9.34 -14.08
C LEU A 296 -2.45 -9.40 -12.79
N PHE A 297 -3.77 -9.26 -12.92
CA PHE A 297 -4.75 -9.39 -11.83
C PHE A 297 -4.56 -10.68 -11.01
N THR A 298 -4.09 -11.77 -11.63
CA THR A 298 -3.77 -13.03 -10.93
C THR A 298 -2.68 -12.87 -9.88
N VAL A 299 -1.65 -12.07 -10.17
CA VAL A 299 -0.57 -11.71 -9.23
C VAL A 299 -1.08 -10.74 -8.17
N HIS A 300 -1.90 -9.74 -8.55
CA HIS A 300 -2.53 -8.82 -7.61
C HIS A 300 -3.45 -9.52 -6.60
N ASN A 301 -4.16 -10.57 -7.01
CA ASN A 301 -5.00 -11.38 -6.15
C ASN A 301 -4.18 -12.10 -5.06
N ILE A 302 -3.10 -12.78 -5.47
CA ILE A 302 -2.18 -13.48 -4.56
C ILE A 302 -1.56 -12.49 -3.55
N LEU A 303 -1.19 -11.30 -4.02
CA LEU A 303 -0.67 -10.24 -3.17
C LEU A 303 -1.74 -9.75 -2.18
N ALA A 304 -2.96 -9.46 -2.63
CA ALA A 304 -4.05 -8.99 -1.78
C ALA A 304 -4.40 -10.01 -0.69
N HIS A 305 -4.43 -11.31 -1.01
CA HIS A 305 -4.65 -12.38 -0.04
C HIS A 305 -3.57 -12.43 1.05
N ALA A 306 -2.30 -12.25 0.66
CA ALA A 306 -1.20 -12.23 1.61
C ALA A 306 -1.23 -10.96 2.48
N ILE A 307 -1.64 -9.81 1.93
CA ILE A 307 -1.84 -8.56 2.67
C ILE A 307 -2.99 -8.69 3.66
N SER A 308 -4.17 -9.20 3.25
CA SER A 308 -5.30 -9.38 4.17
C SER A 308 -4.94 -10.32 5.33
N THR A 309 -4.16 -11.37 5.04
CA THR A 309 -3.62 -12.28 6.07
C THR A 309 -2.69 -11.53 7.03
N ALA A 310 -1.75 -10.72 6.52
CA ALA A 310 -0.78 -9.98 7.35
C ALA A 310 -1.40 -8.83 8.15
N LEU A 311 -2.51 -8.26 7.71
CA LEU A 311 -3.28 -7.24 8.44
C LEU A 311 -4.25 -7.84 9.49
N SER A 312 -4.52 -9.14 9.40
CA SER A 312 -5.41 -9.88 10.32
C SER A 312 -4.64 -10.62 11.44
N ALA A 313 -3.33 -10.43 11.52
CA ALA A 313 -2.41 -11.06 12.47
C ALA A 313 -1.91 -10.08 13.54
#